data_AF-A0A0R3PXV3-F1
#
_entry.id   AF-A0A0R3PXV3-F1
#
_cell.length_a   1.000
_cell.length_b   1.000
_cell.length_c   1.000
_cell.angle_alpha   90.00
_cell.angle_beta   90.00
_cell.angle_gamma   90.00
#
_symmetry.space_group_name_H-M   'P 1'
#
loop_
_entity.id
_entity.type
_entity.pdbx_description
1 polymer ?
#
loop_
_entity_poly.entity_id
_entity_poly.type
_entity_poly.pdbx_seq_one_letter_code
_entity_poly.pdbx_strand_id
1 'polypeptide(L)'
;MLKARDYKVDLESKLGRSVVINKTTPAAETGGYYCDVCDCVVKDSINFLDHINGKNHQRNMGMSMKIRRSTLEEVKERFKLKLAEKEQEKKQKNLEEILGDVCEEEAKMNDYKKEKKAEQRKRKLIESAPDEGIDPELQSMMGFGGFGTTKKK
;
A
#
# COMPACT_ATOMS: atom_id res chain seq x y z
N MET A 1 -29.33 -21.45 8.58
CA MET A 1 -27.90 -21.87 8.66
C MET A 1 -27.08 -20.62 8.93
N LEU A 2 -26.03 -20.74 9.76
CA LEU A 2 -25.14 -19.61 10.04
C LEU A 2 -24.31 -19.28 8.79
N LYS A 3 -24.64 -18.20 8.10
CA LYS A 3 -23.82 -17.64 7.02
C LYS A 3 -22.90 -16.56 7.61
N ALA A 4 -21.66 -16.51 7.13
CA ALA A 4 -20.82 -15.35 7.37
C ALA A 4 -21.44 -14.12 6.69
N ARG A 5 -21.20 -12.93 7.23
CA ARG A 5 -21.70 -11.69 6.61
C ARG A 5 -20.85 -11.36 5.39
N ASP A 6 -21.53 -10.99 4.32
CA ASP A 6 -20.89 -10.63 3.04
C ASP A 6 -20.63 -9.12 2.90
N TYR A 7 -21.05 -8.31 3.89
CA TYR A 7 -20.81 -6.86 3.92
C TYR A 7 -19.92 -6.46 5.10
N LYS A 8 -18.98 -5.54 4.84
CA LYS A 8 -18.14 -4.92 5.86
C LYS A 8 -18.97 -3.83 6.55
N VAL A 9 -18.95 -3.82 7.89
CA VAL A 9 -19.63 -2.80 8.68
C VAL A 9 -18.74 -1.57 8.76
N ASP A 10 -19.13 -0.48 8.09
CA ASP A 10 -18.34 0.75 8.03
C ASP A 10 -18.59 1.63 9.26
N LEU A 11 -17.71 1.47 10.25
CA LEU A 11 -17.73 2.20 11.53
C LEU A 11 -17.04 3.57 11.46
N GLU A 12 -16.31 3.86 10.38
CA GLU A 12 -15.42 5.02 10.27
C GLU A 12 -16.07 6.26 9.63
N SER A 13 -17.17 6.07 8.89
CA SER A 13 -17.81 7.13 8.08
C SER A 13 -18.38 8.29 8.90
N LYS A 14 -18.61 8.09 10.20
CA LYS A 14 -19.18 9.08 11.13
C LYS A 14 -18.18 9.63 12.15
N LEU A 15 -16.88 9.31 12.01
CA LEU A 15 -15.85 9.84 12.90
C LEU A 15 -15.64 11.34 12.68
N GLY A 16 -15.66 12.12 13.76
CA GLY A 16 -15.38 13.57 13.73
C GLY A 16 -16.54 14.48 13.31
N ARG A 17 -17.73 13.95 13.02
CA ARG A 17 -18.92 14.76 12.70
C ARG A 17 -19.77 14.98 13.96
N SER A 18 -19.90 16.23 14.40
CA SER A 18 -20.86 16.61 15.45
C SER A 18 -22.24 16.81 14.82
N VAL A 19 -23.23 16.08 15.32
CA VAL A 19 -24.63 16.23 14.91
C VAL A 19 -25.42 16.81 16.08
N VAL A 20 -26.13 17.90 15.85
CA VAL A 20 -27.02 18.52 16.85
C VAL A 20 -28.30 17.68 16.94
N ILE A 21 -28.55 17.10 18.11
CA ILE A 21 -29.69 16.22 18.36
C ILE A 21 -30.84 17.06 18.91
N ASN A 22 -31.98 17.08 18.23
CA ASN A 22 -33.23 17.67 18.71
C ASN A 22 -34.17 16.58 19.24
N LYS A 23 -35.20 16.92 20.05
CA LYS A 23 -36.15 15.92 20.60
C LYS A 23 -36.98 15.18 19.52
N THR A 24 -36.98 15.67 18.29
CA THR A 24 -37.77 15.15 17.16
C THR A 24 -36.94 14.42 16.10
N THR A 25 -35.61 14.34 16.25
CA THR A 25 -34.77 13.63 15.27
C THR A 25 -34.94 12.12 15.42
N PRO A 26 -35.03 11.37 14.31
CA PRO A 26 -35.15 9.92 14.36
C PRO A 26 -33.97 9.29 15.08
N ALA A 27 -34.21 8.17 15.77
CA ALA A 27 -33.19 7.44 16.53
C ALA A 27 -31.97 7.04 15.68
N ALA A 28 -32.15 6.92 14.35
CA ALA A 28 -31.09 6.64 13.38
C ALA A 28 -30.09 7.79 13.15
N GLU A 29 -30.51 9.04 13.43
CA GLU A 29 -29.68 10.25 13.34
C GLU A 29 -29.19 10.73 14.70
N THR A 30 -29.70 10.11 15.76
CA THR A 30 -29.21 10.34 17.12
C THR A 30 -27.81 9.73 17.24
N GLY A 31 -26.87 10.44 17.86
CA GLY A 31 -25.48 10.01 17.95
C GLY A 31 -25.33 8.56 18.41
N GLY A 32 -24.73 7.71 17.58
CA GLY A 32 -24.55 6.27 17.81
C GLY A 32 -24.68 5.44 16.52
N TYR A 33 -24.54 4.12 16.67
CA TYR A 33 -24.84 3.12 15.66
C TYR A 33 -26.28 2.64 15.80
N TYR A 34 -27.04 2.69 14.72
CA TYR A 34 -28.43 2.23 14.68
C TYR A 34 -28.50 0.81 14.09
N CYS A 35 -29.32 -0.04 14.69
CA CYS A 35 -29.61 -1.37 14.18
C CYS A 35 -31.05 -1.48 13.70
N ASP A 36 -31.26 -1.71 12.40
CA ASP A 36 -32.60 -1.76 11.77
C ASP A 36 -33.46 -2.96 12.20
N VAL A 37 -32.82 -4.02 12.72
CA VAL A 37 -33.52 -5.29 13.05
C VAL A 37 -34.03 -5.29 14.50
N CYS A 38 -33.44 -4.45 15.35
CA CYS A 38 -33.74 -4.40 16.78
C CYS A 38 -34.16 -3.01 17.26
N ASP A 39 -34.25 -2.02 16.35
CA ASP A 39 -34.64 -0.63 16.63
C ASP A 39 -33.94 -0.02 17.85
N CYS A 40 -32.66 -0.34 18.03
CA CYS A 40 -31.85 0.11 19.16
C CYS A 40 -30.67 0.95 18.71
N VAL A 41 -30.40 2.02 19.47
CA VAL A 41 -29.21 2.87 19.30
C VAL A 41 -28.12 2.39 20.24
N VAL A 42 -26.99 2.00 19.67
CA VAL A 42 -25.80 1.56 20.40
C VAL A 42 -24.71 2.62 20.30
N LYS A 43 -24.15 3.04 21.44
CA LYS A 43 -23.20 4.17 21.48
C LYS A 43 -21.79 3.80 21.03
N ASP A 44 -21.38 2.56 21.26
CA ASP A 44 -20.02 2.08 21.00
C ASP A 44 -19.96 1.12 19.81
N SER A 45 -18.83 1.14 19.09
CA SER A 45 -18.59 0.26 17.95
C SER A 45 -18.49 -1.22 18.34
N ILE A 46 -17.87 -1.51 19.50
CA ILE A 46 -17.73 -2.88 20.03
C ILE A 46 -19.11 -3.44 20.38
N ASN A 47 -19.92 -2.65 21.08
CA ASN A 47 -21.26 -3.07 21.46
C ASN A 47 -22.17 -3.22 20.22
N PHE A 48 -21.96 -2.45 19.15
CA PHE A 48 -22.69 -2.65 17.89
C PHE A 48 -22.31 -3.99 17.23
N LEU A 49 -21.02 -4.33 17.19
CA LEU A 49 -20.58 -5.64 16.68
C LEU A 49 -21.15 -6.80 17.52
N ASP A 50 -21.14 -6.67 18.85
CA ASP A 50 -21.72 -7.67 19.76
C ASP A 50 -23.26 -7.74 19.65
N HIS A 51 -23.92 -6.62 19.37
CA HIS A 51 -25.36 -6.57 19.14
C HIS A 51 -25.76 -7.34 17.89
N ILE A 52 -25.11 -7.10 16.75
CA ILE A 52 -25.43 -7.81 15.50
C ILE A 52 -25.07 -9.31 15.62
N ASN A 53 -24.06 -9.66 16.43
CA ASN A 53 -23.72 -11.05 16.77
C ASN A 53 -24.61 -11.65 17.88
N GLY A 54 -25.49 -10.85 18.47
CA GLY A 54 -26.33 -11.23 19.59
C GLY A 54 -27.43 -12.22 19.20
N LYS A 55 -27.83 -13.06 20.17
CA LYS A 55 -28.88 -14.08 19.97
C LYS A 55 -30.24 -13.50 19.60
N ASN A 56 -30.53 -12.24 19.97
CA ASN A 56 -31.80 -11.58 19.69
C ASN A 56 -31.82 -11.05 18.25
N HIS A 57 -30.75 -10.37 17.84
CA HIS A 57 -30.59 -9.91 16.46
C HIS A 57 -30.62 -11.07 15.46
N GLN A 58 -29.87 -12.14 15.75
CA GLN A 58 -29.82 -13.32 14.88
C GLN A 58 -31.17 -14.06 14.79
N ARG A 59 -31.96 -14.06 15.88
CA ARG A 59 -33.32 -14.62 15.92
C ARG A 59 -34.30 -13.82 15.06
N ASN A 60 -34.26 -12.49 15.14
CA ASN A 60 -35.09 -11.61 14.32
C ASN A 60 -34.72 -11.71 12.84
N MET A 61 -33.43 -11.91 12.52
CA MET A 61 -32.97 -12.24 11.16
C MET A 61 -33.36 -13.66 10.68
N GLY A 62 -34.07 -14.45 11.49
CA GLY A 62 -34.50 -15.81 11.12
C GLY A 62 -33.35 -16.82 10.99
N MET A 63 -32.16 -16.47 11.48
CA MET A 63 -30.99 -17.33 11.42
C MET A 63 -30.82 -18.06 12.76
N SER A 64 -30.65 -19.38 12.72
CA SER A 64 -30.28 -20.18 13.90
C SER A 64 -28.76 -20.32 13.98
N MET A 65 -28.18 -20.23 15.18
CA MET A 65 -26.76 -20.52 15.46
C MET A 65 -26.38 -22.01 15.30
N LYS A 66 -27.24 -22.82 14.66
CA LYS A 66 -26.93 -24.22 14.37
C LYS A 66 -25.97 -24.26 13.18
N ILE A 67 -24.71 -24.55 13.49
CA ILE A 67 -23.65 -24.80 12.51
C ILE A 67 -23.90 -26.20 11.91
N ARG A 68 -23.86 -26.30 10.58
CA ARG A 68 -23.91 -27.60 9.89
C ARG A 68 -22.57 -28.32 10.10
N ARG A 69 -22.59 -29.62 10.38
CA ARG A 69 -21.36 -30.42 10.39
C ARG A 69 -20.80 -30.49 8.97
N SER A 70 -19.54 -30.10 8.81
CA SER A 70 -18.89 -30.05 7.50
C SER A 70 -18.73 -31.45 6.91
N THR A 71 -18.89 -31.58 5.59
CA THR A 71 -18.57 -32.81 4.85
C THR A 71 -17.12 -32.81 4.36
N LEU A 72 -16.59 -33.97 3.96
CA LEU A 72 -15.23 -34.09 3.44
C LEU A 72 -15.01 -33.27 2.15
N GLU A 73 -16.06 -33.10 1.35
CA GLU A 73 -16.03 -32.33 0.10
C GLU A 73 -15.89 -30.83 0.38
N GLU A 74 -16.69 -30.28 1.30
CA GLU A 74 -16.60 -28.87 1.73
C GLU A 74 -15.22 -28.51 2.29
N VAL A 75 -14.57 -29.46 2.97
CA VAL A 75 -13.22 -29.28 3.51
C VAL A 75 -12.19 -29.22 2.39
N LYS A 76 -12.27 -30.11 1.39
CA LYS A 76 -11.36 -30.10 0.23
C LYS A 76 -11.50 -28.81 -0.58
N GLU A 77 -12.71 -28.30 -0.78
CA GLU A 77 -12.94 -27.03 -1.47
C GLU A 77 -12.35 -25.85 -0.71
N ARG A 78 -12.53 -25.78 0.62
CA ARG A 78 -11.89 -24.75 1.45
C ARG A 78 -10.37 -24.82 1.43
N PHE A 79 -9.78 -26.01 1.40
CA PHE A 79 -8.33 -26.16 1.29
C PHE A 79 -7.80 -25.65 -0.05
N LYS A 80 -8.50 -25.91 -1.16
CA LYS A 80 -8.12 -25.37 -2.48
C LYS A 80 -8.16 -23.84 -2.50
N LEU A 81 -9.23 -23.24 -1.97
CA LEU A 81 -9.35 -21.77 -1.88
C LEU A 81 -8.23 -21.16 -1.03
N LYS A 82 -7.97 -21.71 0.17
CA LYS A 82 -6.89 -21.21 1.04
C LYS A 82 -5.50 -21.42 0.46
N LEU A 83 -5.29 -22.49 -0.31
CA LEU A 83 -4.01 -22.72 -0.98
C LEU A 83 -3.79 -21.68 -2.08
N ALA A 84 -4.82 -21.37 -2.87
CA ALA A 84 -4.76 -20.33 -3.90
C ALA A 84 -4.51 -18.94 -3.30
N GLU A 85 -5.19 -18.59 -2.21
CA GLU A 85 -4.98 -17.33 -1.49
C GLU A 85 -3.53 -17.23 -0.96
N LYS A 86 -3.01 -18.29 -0.34
CA LYS A 86 -1.60 -18.34 0.10
C LYS A 86 -0.61 -18.26 -1.06
N GLU A 87 -0.94 -18.82 -2.22
CA GLU A 87 -0.08 -18.71 -3.41
C GLU A 87 -0.07 -17.28 -3.95
N GLN A 88 -1.21 -16.58 -3.93
CA GLN A 88 -1.30 -15.16 -4.28
C GLN A 88 -0.52 -14.28 -3.29
N GLU A 89 -0.65 -14.52 -1.99
CA GLU A 89 0.15 -13.81 -0.97
C GLU A 89 1.65 -14.05 -1.16
N LYS A 90 2.07 -15.27 -1.48
CA LYS A 90 3.47 -15.58 -1.80
C LYS A 90 3.94 -14.87 -3.07
N LYS A 91 3.11 -14.84 -4.12
CA LYS A 91 3.40 -14.09 -5.34
C LYS A 91 3.51 -12.60 -5.06
N GLN A 92 2.64 -12.03 -4.25
CA GLN A 92 2.70 -10.63 -3.82
C GLN A 92 3.99 -10.35 -3.05
N LYS A 93 4.36 -11.20 -2.08
CA LYS A 93 5.63 -11.07 -1.34
C LYS A 93 6.85 -11.20 -2.25
N ASN A 94 6.84 -12.14 -3.19
CA ASN A 94 7.94 -12.29 -4.15
C ASN A 94 8.04 -11.08 -5.09
N LEU A 95 6.91 -10.50 -5.51
CA LEU A 95 6.89 -9.28 -6.32
C LEU A 95 7.41 -8.07 -5.53
N GLU A 96 7.06 -7.97 -4.25
CA GLU A 96 7.52 -6.92 -3.35
C GLU A 96 9.03 -7.02 -3.09
N GLU A 97 9.55 -8.23 -2.93
CA GLU A 97 10.99 -8.50 -2.81
C GLU A 97 11.74 -8.12 -4.09
N ILE A 98 11.22 -8.52 -5.26
CA ILE A 98 11.78 -8.13 -6.56
C ILE A 98 11.74 -6.60 -6.77
N LEU A 99 10.66 -5.93 -6.34
CA LEU A 99 10.55 -4.46 -6.38
C LEU A 99 11.54 -3.78 -5.43
N GLY A 100 11.75 -4.36 -4.25
CA GLY A 100 12.76 -3.91 -3.28
C GLY A 100 14.16 -3.96 -3.88
N ASP A 101 14.54 -5.09 -4.47
CA ASP A 101 15.86 -5.28 -5.08
C ASP A 101 16.10 -4.31 -6.24
N VAL A 102 15.11 -4.09 -7.11
CA VAL A 102 15.21 -3.13 -8.22
C VAL A 102 15.34 -1.69 -7.69
N CYS A 103 14.60 -1.35 -6.63
CA CYS A 103 14.69 -0.03 -6.01
C CYS A 103 16.07 0.21 -5.35
N GLU A 104 16.66 -0.81 -4.72
CA GLU A 104 18.00 -0.73 -4.15
C GLU A 104 19.09 -0.60 -5.23
N GLU A 105 18.98 -1.35 -6.32
CA GLU A 105 19.90 -1.24 -7.46
C GLU A 105 19.80 0.13 -8.15
N GLU A 106 18.59 0.68 -8.33
CA GLU A 106 18.41 2.03 -8.86
C GLU A 106 18.97 3.11 -7.93
N ALA A 107 18.86 2.94 -6.60
CA ALA A 107 19.45 3.85 -5.63
C ALA A 107 20.98 3.85 -5.71
N LYS A 108 21.61 2.67 -5.72
CA LYS A 108 23.07 2.53 -5.90
C LYS A 108 23.54 3.14 -7.23
N MET A 109 22.80 2.91 -8.31
CA MET A 109 23.12 3.47 -9.62
C MET A 109 22.96 5.00 -9.65
N ASN A 110 21.97 5.55 -8.95
CA ASN A 110 21.78 6.98 -8.83
C ASN A 110 22.85 7.63 -7.95
N ASP A 111 23.28 6.99 -6.87
CA ASP A 111 24.34 7.51 -6.02
C ASP A 111 25.70 7.46 -6.73
N TYR A 112 26.01 6.37 -7.45
CA TYR A 112 27.18 6.32 -8.34
C TYR A 112 27.15 7.40 -9.43
N LYS A 113 25.96 7.68 -10.02
CA LYS A 113 25.80 8.79 -10.99
C LYS A 113 25.99 10.16 -10.32
N LYS A 114 25.53 10.35 -9.08
CA LYS A 114 25.71 11.61 -8.32
C LYS A 114 27.19 11.81 -7.95
N GLU A 115 27.88 10.76 -7.51
CA GLU A 115 29.31 10.81 -7.19
C GLU A 115 30.16 11.10 -8.43
N LYS A 116 29.89 10.44 -9.56
CA LYS A 116 30.55 10.78 -10.84
C LYS A 116 30.30 12.22 -11.26
N LYS A 117 29.07 12.72 -11.11
CA LYS A 117 28.74 14.13 -11.41
C LYS A 117 29.44 15.09 -10.44
N ALA A 118 29.54 14.74 -9.16
CA ALA A 118 30.24 15.54 -8.15
C ALA A 118 31.75 15.56 -8.40
N GLU A 119 32.35 14.43 -8.78
CA GLU A 119 33.77 14.34 -9.13
C GLU A 119 34.08 15.10 -10.42
N GLN A 120 33.24 15.00 -11.45
CA GLN A 120 33.35 15.82 -12.66
C GLN A 120 33.22 17.32 -12.36
N ARG A 121 32.32 17.71 -11.46
CA ARG A 121 32.21 19.11 -11.01
C ARG A 121 33.46 19.56 -10.26
N LYS A 122 34.02 18.74 -9.37
CA LYS A 122 35.27 19.02 -8.65
C LYS A 122 36.45 19.14 -9.62
N ARG A 123 36.58 18.24 -10.61
CA ARG A 123 37.62 18.31 -11.64
C ARG A 123 37.49 19.59 -12.47
N LYS A 124 36.28 19.96 -12.91
CA LYS A 124 36.05 21.22 -13.63
C LYS A 124 36.34 22.46 -12.79
N LEU A 125 36.08 22.42 -11.48
CA LEU A 125 36.42 23.50 -10.55
C LEU A 125 37.95 23.64 -10.38
N ILE A 126 38.67 22.52 -10.34
CA ILE A 126 40.15 22.48 -10.30
C ILE A 126 40.76 22.92 -11.64
N GLU A 127 40.15 22.55 -12.77
CA GLU A 127 40.55 22.96 -14.12
C GLU A 127 40.21 24.43 -14.43
N SER A 128 39.21 25.01 -13.74
CA SER A 128 38.91 26.45 -13.79
C SER A 128 39.75 27.30 -12.83
N ALA A 129 40.60 26.69 -12.00
CA ALA A 129 41.65 27.39 -11.29
C ALA A 129 42.82 27.65 -12.27
N PRO A 130 43.45 28.84 -12.25
CA PRO A 130 44.24 29.33 -13.37
C PRO A 130 45.46 28.45 -13.67
N ASP A 131 45.64 28.22 -14.96
CA ASP A 131 46.67 27.45 -15.66
C ASP A 131 48.08 28.04 -15.46
N GLU A 132 48.96 27.28 -14.81
CA GLU A 132 50.40 27.30 -15.07
C GLU A 132 50.82 25.93 -15.62
N GLY A 133 50.75 25.77 -16.94
CA GLY A 133 51.67 24.91 -17.71
C GLY A 133 51.31 23.41 -17.83
N ILE A 134 50.17 23.06 -18.43
CA ILE A 134 49.87 21.65 -18.75
C ILE A 134 50.54 21.23 -20.06
N ASP A 135 51.39 20.19 -19.96
CA ASP A 135 52.24 19.60 -21.00
C ASP A 135 51.43 19.03 -22.20
N PRO A 136 51.76 19.35 -23.46
CA PRO A 136 51.06 18.89 -24.68
C PRO A 136 50.88 17.37 -24.80
N GLU A 137 51.71 16.58 -24.11
CA GLU A 137 51.65 15.12 -24.12
C GLU A 137 50.42 14.58 -23.36
N LEU A 138 50.06 15.23 -22.24
CA LEU A 138 48.94 14.84 -21.38
C LEU A 138 47.57 15.04 -22.07
N GLN A 139 47.47 16.08 -22.91
CA GLN A 139 46.27 16.41 -23.69
C GLN A 139 46.02 15.42 -24.83
N SER A 140 47.08 14.82 -25.38
CA SER A 140 46.98 13.75 -26.38
C SER A 140 46.51 12.43 -25.74
N MET A 141 46.93 12.17 -24.49
CA MET A 141 46.58 10.96 -23.75
C MET A 141 45.12 10.97 -23.26
N MET A 142 44.52 12.15 -23.08
CA MET A 142 43.10 12.33 -22.73
C MET A 142 42.16 12.47 -23.96
N GLY A 143 42.65 12.25 -25.18
CA GLY A 143 41.81 12.18 -26.38
C GLY A 143 41.21 13.53 -26.83
N PHE A 144 41.74 14.65 -26.33
CA PHE A 144 41.32 16.02 -26.73
C PHE A 144 42.05 16.54 -27.97
N GLY A 145 43.00 15.78 -28.51
CA GLY A 145 43.74 16.13 -29.71
C GLY A 145 43.10 15.59 -31.00
N GLY A 146 42.36 16.46 -31.70
CA GLY A 146 42.24 16.37 -33.16
C GLY A 146 40.91 15.85 -33.73
N PHE A 147 39.86 16.68 -33.69
CA PHE A 147 38.72 16.53 -34.58
C PHE A 147 38.73 17.64 -35.65
N GLY A 148 39.36 17.33 -36.78
CA GLY A 148 39.01 17.86 -38.11
C GLY A 148 39.39 19.28 -38.50
N THR A 149 40.52 19.45 -39.21
CA THR A 149 40.58 20.35 -40.38
C THR A 149 41.57 19.83 -41.44
N THR A 150 41.06 19.11 -42.44
CA THR A 150 41.74 18.96 -43.74
C THR A 150 40.78 19.37 -44.84
N LYS A 151 40.87 20.63 -45.28
CA LYS A 151 40.36 21.06 -46.58
C LYS A 151 41.54 21.62 -47.37
N LYS A 152 42.03 20.82 -48.32
CA LYS A 152 43.06 21.17 -49.30
C LYS A 152 42.38 21.53 -50.62
N LYS A 153 42.30 22.82 -50.92
CA LYS A 153 42.48 23.49 -52.22
C LYS A 153 42.04 24.94 -52.09
#